data_AF-A0A6J6Q4T6-F1
#
_entry.id   AF-A0A6J6Q4T6-F1
#
_cell.length_a   1.000
_cell.length_b   1.000
_cell.length_c   1.000
_cell.angle_alpha   90.00
_cell.angle_beta   90.00
_cell.angle_gamma   90.00
#
_symmetry.space_group_name_H-M   'P 1'
#
loop_
_entity.id
_entity.type
_entity.pdbx_description
1 polymer ?
#
loop_
_entity_poly.entity_id
_entity_poly.type
_entity_poly.pdbx_seq_one_letter_code
_entity_poly.pdbx_strand_id
1 'polypeptide(L)' 'MKNEIHPNYLETTVTCGCGEVFTTRSTKESGSIYVEVCSVCHPFYTGKQRILDTGGRVAKFEKRFGASTTN' A
#
# COMPACT_ATOMS: atom_id res chain seq x y z
N MET A 1 -22.54 -18.75 13.92
CA MET A 1 -23.00 -17.91 15.06
C MET A 1 -23.86 -18.75 15.98
N LYS A 2 -23.32 -19.11 17.15
CA LYS A 2 -24.15 -19.46 18.31
C LYS A 2 -24.56 -18.14 18.97
N ASN A 3 -25.82 -18.02 19.39
CA ASN A 3 -26.28 -16.85 20.15
C ASN A 3 -25.39 -16.67 21.39
N GLU A 4 -25.09 -15.41 21.72
CA GLU A 4 -24.41 -14.95 22.95
C GLU A 4 -22.88 -15.09 23.05
N ILE A 5 -22.19 -15.77 22.11
CA ILE A 5 -20.71 -15.86 22.13
C ILE A 5 -20.01 -15.20 20.94
N HIS A 6 -20.77 -14.67 19.96
CA HIS A 6 -20.20 -14.06 18.76
C HIS A 6 -20.35 -12.54 18.82
N PRO A 7 -19.29 -11.78 18.49
CA PRO A 7 -19.37 -10.32 18.36
C PRO A 7 -20.34 -9.92 17.24
N ASN A 8 -20.91 -8.72 17.34
CA ASN A 8 -21.81 -8.18 16.32
C ASN A 8 -21.10 -8.10 14.97
N TYR A 9 -21.60 -8.87 14.00
CA TYR A 9 -21.04 -8.95 12.66
C TYR A 9 -21.91 -8.12 11.72
N LEU A 10 -21.38 -6.96 11.31
CA LEU A 10 -22.13 -5.94 10.57
C LEU A 10 -21.49 -5.72 9.20
N GLU A 11 -22.32 -5.30 8.24
CA GLU A 11 -21.81 -4.86 6.94
C GLU A 11 -21.02 -3.55 7.09
N THR A 12 -19.83 -3.53 6.51
CA THR A 12 -18.85 -2.46 6.63
C THR A 12 -18.36 -2.07 5.25
N THR A 13 -18.31 -0.77 4.99
CA THR A 13 -17.76 -0.22 3.74
C THR A 13 -16.27 0.03 3.91
N VAL A 14 -15.44 -0.53 3.03
CA VAL A 14 -14.00 -0.33 3.05
C VAL A 14 -13.61 0.58 1.89
N THR A 15 -13.01 1.73 2.21
CA THR A 15 -12.53 2.70 1.22
C THR A 15 -11.01 2.66 1.18
N CYS A 16 -10.45 2.31 0.01
CA CYS A 16 -9.03 2.33 -0.27
C CYS A 16 -8.57 3.73 -0.69
N GLY A 17 -7.35 4.13 -0.32
CA GLY A 17 -6.68 5.33 -0.85
C GLY A 17 -6.48 5.31 -2.38
N CYS A 18 -6.60 4.14 -3.00
CA CYS A 18 -6.57 3.92 -4.44
C CYS A 18 -7.91 4.21 -5.15
N GLY A 19 -8.96 4.58 -4.42
CA GLY A 19 -10.30 4.86 -4.96
C GLY A 19 -11.24 3.65 -5.01
N GLU A 20 -10.74 2.45 -4.72
CA GLU A 20 -11.55 1.23 -4.65
C GLU A 20 -12.42 1.23 -3.38
N VAL A 21 -13.71 0.95 -3.54
CA VAL A 21 -14.66 0.82 -2.43
C VAL A 21 -15.31 -0.55 -2.50
N PHE A 22 -15.11 -1.38 -1.47
CA PHE A 22 -15.72 -2.70 -1.40
C PHE A 22 -16.46 -2.92 -0.08
N THR A 23 -17.57 -3.65 -0.15
CA THR A 23 -18.38 -4.01 1.02
C THR A 23 -17.88 -5.32 1.62
N THR A 24 -17.58 -5.34 2.91
CA THR A 24 -17.17 -6.55 3.63
C THR A 24 -17.85 -6.57 4.99
N ARG A 25 -18.11 -7.75 5.54
CA ARG A 25 -18.66 -7.86 6.90
C ARG A 25 -17.53 -7.88 7.92
N SER A 26 -17.63 -7.02 8.93
CA SER A 26 -16.64 -6.88 9.99
C SER A 26 -17.33 -6.76 11.34
N THR A 27 -16.58 -7.00 12.42
CA THR A 27 -17.05 -6.76 13.79
C THR A 27 -16.82 -5.31 14.24
N LYS A 28 -16.40 -4.44 13.33
CA LYS A 28 -16.10 -3.04 13.63
C LYS A 28 -17.39 -2.24 13.68
N GLU A 29 -17.67 -1.65 14.84
CA GLU A 29 -18.90 -0.89 15.10
C GLU A 29 -19.04 0.35 14.21
N SER A 30 -17.93 0.89 13.69
CA SER A 30 -17.92 2.13 12.92
C SER A 30 -18.48 2.02 11.50
N GLY A 31 -18.81 0.81 11.01
CA GLY A 31 -19.43 0.58 9.69
C GLY A 31 -18.64 1.05 8.47
N SER A 32 -17.48 1.68 8.70
CA SER A 32 -16.55 2.21 7.70
C SER A 32 -15.10 1.91 8.11
N ILE A 33 -14.29 1.52 7.13
CA ILE A 33 -12.86 1.29 7.28
C ILE A 33 -12.14 2.05 6.16
N TYR A 34 -11.22 2.92 6.53
CA TYR A 34 -10.29 3.54 5.60
C TYR A 34 -8.99 2.74 5.59
N VAL A 35 -8.53 2.37 4.39
CA VAL A 35 -7.32 1.56 4.20
C VAL A 35 -6.41 2.25 3.21
N GLU A 36 -5.12 2.32 3.52
CA GLU A 36 -4.13 2.94 2.63
C GLU A 36 -3.79 2.04 1.43
N VAL A 37 -3.83 0.71 1.62
CA VAL A 37 -3.45 -0.27 0.60
C VAL A 37 -4.41 -1.47 0.60
N CYS A 38 -5.04 -1.77 -0.54
CA CYS A 38 -5.87 -2.96 -0.75
C CYS A 38 -5.20 -3.97 -1.69
N SER A 39 -5.85 -5.12 -1.92
CA SER A 39 -5.37 -6.18 -2.84
C SER A 39 -5.13 -5.68 -4.27
N VAL A 40 -5.81 -4.61 -4.69
CA VAL A 40 -5.67 -4.04 -6.04
C VAL A 40 -4.41 -3.20 -6.15
N CYS A 41 -3.97 -2.53 -5.09
CA CYS A 41 -2.83 -1.59 -5.15
C CYS A 41 -1.60 -2.07 -4.39
N HIS A 42 -1.68 -3.14 -3.61
CA HIS A 42 -0.54 -3.61 -2.84
C HIS A 42 0.57 -4.14 -3.78
N PRO A 43 1.82 -3.68 -3.65
CA PRO A 43 2.92 -4.03 -4.56
C PRO A 43 3.14 -5.54 -4.73
N PHE A 44 2.83 -6.32 -3.70
CA PHE A 44 2.83 -7.79 -3.75
C PHE A 44 1.84 -8.36 -4.78
N TYR A 45 0.64 -7.80 -4.86
CA TYR A 45 -0.42 -8.31 -5.75
C TYR A 45 -0.28 -7.75 -7.18
N THR A 46 0.26 -6.54 -7.33
CA THR A 46 0.46 -5.90 -8.64
C THR A 46 1.80 -6.27 -9.29
N GLY A 47 2.71 -6.93 -8.57
CA GLY A 47 4.01 -7.37 -9.06
C GLY A 47 4.98 -6.23 -9.41
N LYS A 48 4.58 -4.97 -9.22
CA LYS A 48 5.43 -3.80 -9.47
C LYS A 48 6.20 -3.49 -8.20
N GLN A 49 7.38 -4.05 -8.10
CA GLN A 49 8.36 -3.64 -7.09
C GLN A 49 8.65 -2.15 -7.32
N ARG A 50 8.38 -1.26 -6.34
CA ARG A 50 9.03 0.06 -6.34
C ARG A 50 10.51 -0.23 -6.26
N ILE A 51 11.20 -0.10 -7.39
CA ILE A 51 12.65 -0.27 -7.47
C ILE A 51 13.24 0.66 -6.41
N LEU A 52 13.75 0.06 -5.34
CA LEU A 52 14.54 0.76 -4.37
C LEU A 52 15.90 0.93 -5.05
N ASP A 53 16.07 2.05 -5.75
CA ASP A 53 17.26 2.40 -6.55
C ASP A 53 18.54 2.34 -5.70
N THR A 54 19.08 1.14 -5.54
CA THR A 54 20.43 0.89 -5.01
C THR A 54 21.51 1.33 -6.01
N GLY A 55 21.15 1.54 -7.29
CA GLY A 55 22.05 2.00 -8.36
C GLY A 55 22.35 3.50 -8.37
N GLY A 56 21.64 4.31 -7.56
CA GLY A 56 21.68 5.77 -7.71
C GLY A 56 22.92 6.47 -7.13
N ARG A 57 23.66 5.85 -6.20
CA ARG A 57 24.77 6.53 -5.52
C ARG A 57 26.00 6.67 -6.40
N VAL A 58 26.38 5.61 -7.14
CA VAL A 58 27.52 5.63 -8.07
C VAL A 58 27.22 6.52 -9.27
N ALA A 59 26.03 6.41 -9.87
CA ALA A 59 25.61 7.28 -10.96
C ALA A 59 25.50 8.77 -10.55
N LYS A 60 25.10 9.07 -9.29
CA LYS A 60 25.13 10.44 -8.76
C LYS A 60 26.55 10.95 -8.50
N PHE A 61 27.48 10.06 -8.13
CA PHE A 61 28.89 10.39 -7.95
C PHE A 61 29.55 10.68 -9.30
N GLU A 62 29.39 9.82 -10.29
CA GLU A 62 29.90 10.02 -11.66
C GLU A 62 29.34 11.29 -12.30
N LYS A 63 28.04 11.59 -12.15
CA LYS A 63 27.46 12.86 -12.62
C LYS A 63 28.03 14.11 -11.95
N ARG A 64 28.56 14.00 -10.72
CA ARG A 64 29.11 15.13 -9.97
C ARG A 64 30.60 15.33 -10.19
N PHE A 65 31.36 14.25 -10.37
CA PHE A 65 32.83 14.27 -10.40
C PHE A 65 33.44 13.81 -11.73
N GLY A 66 32.66 13.24 -12.66
CA GLY A 66 33.16 12.75 -13.94
C GLY A 66 33.52 13.84 -14.95
N ALA A 67 33.08 15.09 -14.75
CA ALA A 67 33.34 16.22 -15.64
C ALA A 67 34.55 17.09 -15.22
N SER A 68 35.21 16.80 -14.11
CA SER A 68 36.34 17.60 -13.59
C SER A 68 37.72 17.02 -13.87
N THR A 69 37.84 16.05 -14.78
CA THR A 69 39.14 15.50 -15.21
C THR A 69 39.31 15.69 -16.70
N THR A 70 39.41 16.95 -17.13
CA THR A 70 40.06 17.28 -18.39
C THR A 70 40.78 18.61 -18.21
N ASN A 71 42.12 18.52 -18.28
CA ASN A 71 43.18 19.52 -18.11
C ASN A 71 43.50 19.96 -16.68
#